data_AF-A0A7Y3BER7-F1
#
_entry.id   AF-A0A7Y3BER7-F1
#
_cell.length_a   1.000
_cell.length_b   1.000
_cell.length_c   1.000
_cell.angle_alpha   90.00
_cell.angle_beta   90.00
_cell.angle_gamma   90.00
#
_symmetry.space_group_name_H-M   'P 1'
#
loop_
_entity.id
_entity.type
_entity.pdbx_description
1 polymer ?
#
loop_
_entity_poly.entity_id
_entity_poly.type
_entity_poly.pdbx_seq_one_letter_code
_entity_poly.pdbx_strand_id
1 'polypeptide(L)'
;SQRLGSRLQAWTGVRWAVTVVTEGGAPTIVEVRDAKRQALADEARENPLVSAVFAAFPKAKLGVIKTPEEISSEVAHEALAEVEDEWDPFDDE
;
A
#
# COMPACT_ATOMS: atom_id res chain seq x y z
N SER A 1 11.53 -11.72 25.24
CA SER A 1 10.23 -11.78 25.94
C SER A 1 10.14 -10.83 27.14
N GLN A 2 11.18 -10.68 27.97
CA GLN A 2 11.15 -9.80 29.17
C GLN A 2 10.72 -8.35 28.91
N ARG A 3 11.15 -7.73 27.80
CA ARG A 3 10.77 -6.35 27.45
C ARG A 3 9.28 -6.17 27.13
N LEU A 4 8.63 -7.17 26.52
CA LEU A 4 7.21 -7.08 26.19
C LEU A 4 6.36 -7.25 27.45
N GLY A 5 6.69 -8.24 28.28
CA GLY A 5 6.03 -8.45 29.57
C GLY A 5 6.12 -7.23 30.49
N SER A 6 7.28 -6.57 30.56
CA SER A 6 7.45 -5.36 31.38
C SER A 6 6.64 -4.18 30.85
N ARG A 7 6.52 -4.02 29.53
CA ARG A 7 5.69 -2.97 28.91
C ARG A 7 4.20 -3.20 29.13
N LEU A 8 3.75 -4.45 28.99
CA LEU A 8 2.36 -4.81 29.28
C LEU A 8 2.02 -4.59 30.75
N GLN A 9 2.91 -4.98 31.68
CA GLN A 9 2.71 -4.70 33.10
C GLN A 9 2.62 -3.20 33.41
N ALA A 10 3.49 -2.38 32.81
CA ALA A 10 3.43 -0.93 33.00
C ALA A 10 2.12 -0.30 32.47
N TRP A 11 1.57 -0.87 31.40
CA TRP A 11 0.33 -0.37 30.79
C TRP A 11 -0.94 -0.88 31.49
N THR A 12 -0.98 -2.16 31.88
CA THR A 12 -2.19 -2.80 32.41
C THR A 12 -2.18 -2.98 33.93
N GLY A 13 -1.04 -2.75 34.61
CA GLY A 13 -0.87 -2.96 36.06
C GLY A 13 -0.80 -4.44 36.49
N VAL A 14 -0.85 -5.39 35.56
CA VAL A 14 -0.91 -6.84 35.83
C VAL A 14 0.35 -7.52 35.30
N ARG A 15 0.84 -8.57 35.98
CA ARG A 15 2.01 -9.31 35.53
C ARG A 15 1.63 -10.31 34.42
N TRP A 16 2.26 -10.19 33.26
CA TRP A 16 2.01 -11.06 32.10
C TRP A 16 3.14 -12.08 31.89
N ALA A 17 2.76 -13.34 31.62
CA ALA A 17 3.66 -14.35 31.06
C ALA A 17 3.49 -14.37 29.54
N VAL A 18 4.60 -14.30 28.79
CA VAL A 18 4.58 -14.20 27.32
C VAL A 18 5.41 -15.33 26.73
N THR A 19 4.80 -16.12 25.86
CA THR A 19 5.44 -17.18 25.07
C THR A 19 5.30 -16.85 23.59
N VAL A 20 6.37 -17.04 22.82
CA VAL A 20 6.34 -16.87 21.35
C VAL A 20 6.14 -18.25 20.74
N VAL A 21 5.13 -18.39 19.88
CA VAL A 21 4.88 -19.59 19.09
C VAL A 21 5.05 -19.26 17.62
N THR A 22 5.48 -20.24 16.84
CA THR A 22 5.74 -20.09 15.39
C THR A 22 4.53 -20.46 14.53
N GLU A 23 3.51 -21.10 15.10
CA GLU A 23 2.34 -21.60 14.39
C GLU A 23 1.04 -21.28 15.13
N GLY A 24 -0.04 -21.12 14.35
CA GLY A 24 -1.38 -20.80 14.82
C GLY A 24 -1.65 -19.29 14.95
N GLY A 25 -2.86 -18.95 15.42
CA GLY A 25 -3.31 -17.57 15.62
C GLY A 25 -4.12 -17.00 14.44
N ALA A 26 -4.57 -15.76 14.62
CA ALA A 26 -5.18 -14.94 13.58
C ALA A 26 -4.07 -14.19 12.80
N PRO A 27 -4.39 -13.58 11.64
CA PRO A 27 -3.41 -12.82 10.88
C PRO A 27 -2.67 -11.78 11.74
N THR A 28 -1.37 -11.66 11.51
CA THR A 28 -0.54 -10.69 12.22
C THR A 28 -0.93 -9.26 11.84
N ILE A 29 -0.58 -8.28 12.68
CA ILE A 29 -0.81 -6.86 12.39
C ILE A 29 -0.17 -6.45 11.04
N VAL A 30 0.97 -7.04 10.70
CA VAL A 30 1.65 -6.79 9.42
C VAL A 30 0.85 -7.38 8.27
N GLU A 31 0.34 -8.61 8.40
CA GLU A 31 -0.49 -9.25 7.38
C GLU A 31 -1.79 -8.48 7.16
N VAL A 32 -2.48 -8.06 8.22
CA VAL A 32 -3.70 -7.26 8.10
C VAL A 32 -3.43 -5.95 7.37
N ARG A 33 -2.34 -5.25 7.72
CA ARG A 33 -1.96 -4.01 7.07
C ARG A 33 -1.60 -4.21 5.59
N ASP A 34 -0.90 -5.30 5.29
CA ASP A 34 -0.40 -5.58 3.95
C ASP A 34 -1.41 -6.34 3.07
N ALA A 35 -2.54 -6.78 3.61
CA ALA A 35 -3.53 -7.61 2.92
C ALA A 35 -4.03 -6.97 1.61
N LYS A 36 -4.34 -5.66 1.61
CA LYS A 36 -4.79 -4.96 0.40
C LYS A 36 -3.70 -4.95 -0.68
N ARG A 37 -2.45 -4.72 -0.28
CA ARG A 37 -1.29 -4.72 -1.20
C ARG A 37 -1.03 -6.12 -1.75
N GLN A 38 -1.17 -7.16 -0.92
CA GLN A 38 -1.02 -8.55 -1.34
C GLN A 38 -2.11 -8.93 -2.35
N ALA A 39 -3.38 -8.59 -2.08
CA ALA A 39 -4.48 -8.84 -3.00
C ALA A 39 -4.23 -8.19 -4.38
N LEU A 40 -3.84 -6.91 -4.41
CA LEU A 40 -3.48 -6.23 -5.66
C LEU A 40 -2.28 -6.87 -6.37
N ALA A 41 -1.29 -7.33 -5.60
CA ALA A 41 -0.14 -8.02 -6.17
C ALA A 41 -0.49 -9.40 -6.75
N ASP A 42 -1.44 -10.09 -6.15
CA ASP A 42 -1.92 -11.39 -6.62
C ASP A 42 -2.74 -11.21 -7.90
N GLU A 43 -3.67 -10.25 -7.93
CA GLU A 43 -4.40 -9.87 -9.14
C GLU A 43 -3.45 -9.44 -10.28
N ALA A 44 -2.44 -8.63 -9.97
CA ALA A 44 -1.45 -8.22 -10.95
C ALA A 44 -0.69 -9.40 -11.56
N ARG A 45 -0.43 -10.47 -10.80
CA ARG A 45 0.28 -11.67 -11.31
C ARG A 45 -0.57 -12.53 -12.23
N GLU A 46 -1.90 -12.46 -12.12
CA GLU A 46 -2.81 -13.15 -13.04
C GLU A 46 -2.77 -12.53 -14.44
N ASN A 47 -2.28 -11.30 -14.59
CA ASN A 47 -2.15 -10.65 -15.88
C ASN A 47 -1.08 -11.34 -16.76
N PRO A 48 -1.42 -11.78 -17.99
CA PRO A 48 -0.50 -12.47 -18.88
C PRO A 48 0.79 -11.69 -19.19
N LEU A 49 0.72 -10.35 -19.26
CA LEU A 49 1.90 -9.52 -19.49
C LEU A 49 2.84 -9.51 -18.29
N VAL A 50 2.29 -9.45 -17.08
CA VAL A 50 3.08 -9.48 -15.84
C VAL A 50 3.77 -10.83 -15.70
N SER A 51 3.06 -11.92 -15.96
CA SER A 51 3.64 -13.27 -15.99
C SER A 51 4.78 -13.39 -17.01
N ALA A 52 4.61 -12.88 -18.23
CA ALA A 52 5.65 -12.86 -19.25
C ALA A 52 6.89 -12.05 -18.81
N VAL A 53 6.69 -10.91 -18.14
CA VAL A 53 7.77 -10.11 -17.57
C VAL A 53 8.54 -10.88 -16.50
N PHE A 54 7.85 -11.59 -15.59
CA PHE A 54 8.53 -12.42 -14.58
C PHE A 54 9.28 -13.60 -15.21
N ALA A 55 8.76 -14.19 -16.29
CA ALA A 55 9.46 -15.24 -17.03
C ALA A 55 10.75 -14.73 -17.69
N ALA A 56 10.71 -13.53 -18.29
CA ALA A 56 11.88 -12.89 -18.89
C ALA A 56 12.87 -12.35 -17.84
N PHE A 57 12.36 -11.89 -16.70
CA PHE A 57 13.14 -11.27 -15.62
C PHE A 57 12.80 -11.90 -14.26
N PRO A 58 13.38 -13.08 -13.92
CA PRO A 58 13.06 -13.80 -12.68
C PRO A 58 13.37 -13.05 -11.38
N LYS A 59 14.22 -12.02 -11.46
CA LYS A 59 14.59 -11.16 -10.32
C LYS A 59 13.75 -9.87 -10.24
N ALA A 60 12.78 -9.69 -11.12
CA ALA A 60 11.87 -8.56 -11.08
C ALA A 60 11.07 -8.53 -9.77
N LYS A 61 10.60 -7.35 -9.39
CA LYS A 61 9.77 -7.15 -8.22
C LYS A 61 8.61 -6.24 -8.59
N LEU A 62 7.43 -6.50 -8.02
CA LEU A 62 6.33 -5.55 -8.08
C LEU A 62 6.70 -4.33 -7.23
N GLY A 63 6.67 -3.15 -7.86
CA GLY A 63 6.85 -1.87 -7.19
C GLY A 63 5.54 -1.38 -6.60
N VAL A 64 5.20 -0.13 -6.86
CA VAL A 64 3.89 0.45 -6.51
C VAL A 64 2.87 0.00 -7.55
N ILE A 65 1.75 -0.56 -7.08
CA ILE A 65 0.60 -0.91 -7.93
C ILE A 65 -0.41 0.21 -7.72
N LYS A 66 -0.73 0.96 -8.78
CA LYS A 66 -1.76 2.01 -8.76
C LYS A 66 -3.03 1.47 -9.41
N THR A 67 -4.15 1.56 -8.71
CA THR A 67 -5.46 1.21 -9.29
C THR A 67 -5.98 2.36 -10.18
N PRO A 68 -6.93 2.10 -11.09
CA PRO A 68 -7.55 3.17 -11.87
C PRO A 68 -8.19 4.27 -11.01
N GLU A 69 -8.76 3.89 -9.86
CA GLU A 69 -9.33 4.81 -8.88
C GLU A 69 -8.26 5.67 -8.19
N GLU A 70 -7.11 5.09 -7.85
CA GLU A 70 -5.99 5.85 -7.28
C GLU A 70 -5.42 6.83 -8.30
N ILE A 71 -5.32 6.41 -9.57
CA ILE A 71 -4.88 7.28 -10.67
C ILE A 71 -5.88 8.42 -10.87
N SER A 72 -7.19 8.15 -10.91
CA SER A 72 -8.20 9.18 -11.09
C SER A 72 -8.23 10.17 -9.92
N SER A 73 -8.07 9.68 -8.70
CA SER A 73 -7.99 10.54 -7.50
C SER A 73 -6.75 11.43 -7.51
N GLU A 74 -5.60 10.91 -7.93
CA GLU A 74 -4.36 11.69 -8.04
C GLU A 74 -4.50 12.77 -9.11
N VAL A 75 -5.05 12.42 -10.29
CA VAL A 75 -5.36 13.38 -11.36
C VAL A 75 -6.33 14.45 -10.90
N ALA A 76 -7.40 14.08 -10.19
CA ALA A 76 -8.37 15.04 -9.68
C ALA A 76 -7.76 16.01 -8.64
N HIS A 77 -6.77 15.56 -7.86
CA HIS A 77 -6.07 16.43 -6.92
C HIS A 77 -5.09 17.36 -7.65
N GLU A 78 -4.40 16.86 -8.68
CA GLU A 78 -3.36 17.63 -9.40
C GLU A 78 -3.95 18.54 -10.49
N ALA A 79 -5.21 18.36 -10.87
CA ALA A 79 -5.89 19.21 -11.82
C ALA A 79 -5.84 20.67 -11.38
N LEU A 80 -5.14 21.49 -12.18
CA LEU A 80 -5.21 22.95 -12.07
C LEU A 80 -6.64 23.39 -12.41
N ALA A 81 -7.10 24.45 -11.77
CA ALA A 81 -8.36 25.08 -12.16
C ALA A 81 -8.30 25.41 -13.66
N GLU A 82 -9.38 25.11 -14.38
CA GLU A 82 -9.55 25.60 -15.75
C GLU A 82 -9.38 27.12 -15.70
N VAL A 83 -8.41 27.64 -16.45
CA VAL A 83 -8.17 29.08 -16.54
C VAL A 83 -9.33 29.64 -17.36
N GLU A 84 -10.30 30.24 -16.68
CA GLU A 84 -11.59 30.69 -17.22
C GLU A 84 -11.45 31.85 -18.23
N ASP A 85 -10.29 32.51 -18.25
CA ASP A 85 -9.94 33.52 -19.23
C ASP A 85 -8.77 33.02 -20.08
N GLU A 86 -9.04 32.44 -21.26
CA GLU A 86 -8.05 32.41 -22.34
C GLU A 86 -7.69 33.85 -22.68
N TRP A 87 -6.73 34.40 -21.93
CA TRP A 87 -6.10 35.66 -22.26
C TRP A 87 -5.43 35.47 -23.61
N ASP A 88 -6.11 35.90 -24.68
CA ASP A 88 -5.55 35.95 -26.02
C ASP A 88 -4.55 37.11 -26.04
N PRO A 89 -3.23 36.84 -26.10
CA PRO A 89 -2.20 37.88 -26.12
C PRO A 89 -2.24 38.72 -27.41
N PHE A 90 -3.11 38.39 -28.36
CA PHE A 90 -3.29 39.11 -29.62
C PHE A 90 -4.55 39.98 -29.66
N ASP A 91 -5.32 40.06 -28.57
CA ASP A 91 -6.46 40.98 -28.47
C ASP A 91 -5.94 42.39 -28.05
N ASP A 92 -5.22 43.04 -28.96
CA ASP A 92 -4.86 44.47 -28.90
C ASP A 92 -5.58 45.22 -30.05
N GLU A 93 -6.53 46.11 -29.66
CA GLU A 93 -7.27 47.17 -30.38
C GLU A 93 -8.36 46.85 -31.44
#